data_AF-A0A1Q6YVB3-F1
#
_entry.id   AF-A0A1Q6YVB3-F1
#
_cell.length_a   1.000
_cell.length_b   1.000
_cell.length_c   1.000
_cell.angle_alpha   90.00
_cell.angle_beta   90.00
_cell.angle_gamma   90.00
#
_symmetry.space_group_name_H-M   'P 1'
#
loop_
_entity.id
_entity.type
_entity.pdbx_description
1 polymer ?
#
loop_
_entity_poly.entity_id
_entity_poly.type
_entity_poly.pdbx_seq_one_letter_code
_entity_poly.pdbx_strand_id
1 'polypeptide(L)'
;MSLTTFCAFRFDGRHAEAVPVIVRLDDGDLVVETVDGTLVDRNRLHRTVVSEPLDRAPRVVWLPGGATLEVPDADRAFARQLASWGVRSSIAVRLQQRWPGVVAALALIVAMLGLFYFRGLPATARWLAFKIPPRLEERMGEQVLRVLDKHYVRPSVLDVERRRRIAQRLSLAAAAAAPGVRYRLEFRAAGNEGVNALTLPGGVILVLDGLVRFAGDEDAVLGVLGHELGHVVQKHSVRQVLQSVGVGAVASLLWGDFSGVAASVPIVAGMLGYSREFEREADEFTIAFLRAQHLSARPLYRFFVKVHKWQGRPEDGRVPDFLSTHPSTEERLDRLRREIR
;
A
#
# COMPACT_ATOMS: atom_id res chain seq x y z
N MET A 1 -26.29 54.12 -10.61
CA MET A 1 -25.93 52.72 -10.94
C MET A 1 -26.35 52.48 -12.38
N SER A 2 -25.45 52.04 -13.26
CA SER A 2 -25.81 51.75 -14.65
C SER A 2 -26.80 50.59 -14.71
N LEU A 3 -28.01 50.82 -15.20
CA LEU A 3 -29.02 49.80 -15.45
C LEU A 3 -28.51 48.92 -16.59
N THR A 4 -27.83 47.83 -16.24
CA THR A 4 -27.28 46.91 -17.24
C THR A 4 -28.38 45.95 -17.65
N THR A 5 -28.75 46.00 -18.93
CA THR A 5 -29.78 45.19 -19.57
C THR A 5 -29.15 44.04 -20.34
N PHE A 6 -29.80 42.87 -20.33
CA PHE A 6 -29.36 41.68 -21.07
C PHE A 6 -30.45 41.21 -22.02
N CYS A 7 -30.06 40.81 -23.22
CA CYS A 7 -30.95 40.08 -24.11
C CYS A 7 -31.09 38.64 -23.62
N ALA A 8 -32.31 38.10 -23.63
CA ALA A 8 -32.59 36.72 -23.26
C ALA A 8 -33.72 36.15 -24.12
N PHE A 9 -33.85 34.83 -24.11
CA PHE A 9 -34.99 34.13 -24.68
C PHE A 9 -35.89 33.62 -23.56
N ARG A 10 -37.17 33.96 -23.60
CA ARG A 10 -38.17 33.47 -22.66
C ARG A 10 -38.92 32.29 -23.26
N PHE A 11 -39.06 31.24 -22.45
CA PHE A 11 -39.95 30.11 -22.70
C PHE A 11 -41.05 30.11 -21.64
N ASP A 12 -42.31 29.97 -22.05
CA ASP A 12 -43.48 30.05 -21.16
C ASP A 12 -43.74 28.76 -20.36
N GLY A 13 -42.96 27.70 -20.62
CA GLY A 13 -43.11 26.37 -20.01
C GLY A 13 -44.29 25.56 -20.55
N ARG A 14 -45.02 26.07 -21.55
CA ARG A 14 -46.18 25.42 -22.18
C ARG A 14 -45.95 25.17 -23.67
N HIS A 15 -45.21 26.05 -24.33
CA HIS A 15 -44.86 25.98 -25.75
C HIS A 15 -43.33 26.12 -25.90
N ALA A 16 -42.76 25.38 -26.86
CA ALA A 16 -41.33 25.40 -27.15
C ALA A 16 -40.91 26.59 -28.03
N GLU A 17 -41.58 27.73 -27.89
CA GLU A 17 -41.32 28.94 -28.67
C GLU A 17 -40.44 29.91 -27.86
N ALA A 18 -39.32 30.31 -28.45
CA ALA A 18 -38.39 31.25 -27.84
C ALA A 18 -38.82 32.68 -28.16
N VAL A 19 -39.28 33.41 -27.14
CA VAL A 19 -39.66 34.83 -27.30
C VAL A 19 -38.48 35.71 -26.89
N PRO A 20 -37.97 36.61 -27.76
CA PRO A 20 -36.90 37.52 -27.39
C PRO A 20 -37.39 38.54 -26.37
N VAL A 21 -36.67 38.64 -25.25
CA VAL A 21 -36.97 39.56 -24.14
C VAL A 21 -35.73 40.29 -23.68
N ILE A 22 -35.94 41.44 -23.05
CA ILE A 22 -34.92 42.21 -22.35
C ILE A 22 -35.08 41.92 -20.86
N VAL A 23 -34.01 41.45 -20.24
CA VAL A 23 -33.94 41.21 -18.81
C VAL A 23 -33.16 42.35 -18.17
N ARG A 24 -33.83 43.05 -17.28
CA ARG A 24 -33.22 44.05 -16.40
C ARG A 24 -33.41 43.65 -14.97
N LEU A 25 -32.57 44.19 -14.10
CA LEU A 25 -32.74 44.03 -12.67
C LEU A 25 -32.81 45.37 -12.00
N ASP A 26 -33.79 45.49 -11.13
CA ASP A 26 -34.23 46.72 -10.50
C ASP A 26 -34.53 46.43 -9.03
N ASP A 27 -33.75 47.01 -8.14
CA ASP A 27 -33.92 46.91 -6.67
C ASP A 27 -34.17 45.48 -6.11
N GLY A 28 -33.45 44.48 -6.66
CA GLY A 28 -33.58 43.07 -6.25
C GLY A 28 -34.69 42.29 -6.95
N ASP A 29 -35.43 42.91 -7.86
CA ASP A 29 -36.36 42.28 -8.77
C ASP A 29 -35.69 42.01 -10.13
N LEU A 30 -35.99 40.83 -10.68
CA LEU A 30 -35.76 40.45 -12.06
C LEU A 30 -36.97 40.89 -12.88
N VAL A 31 -36.77 41.89 -13.73
CA VAL A 31 -37.78 42.48 -14.60
C VAL A 31 -37.53 42.00 -16.03
N VAL A 32 -38.56 41.46 -16.64
CA VAL A 32 -38.55 40.91 -18.00
C VAL A 32 -39.49 41.73 -18.86
N GLU A 33 -38.98 42.30 -19.94
CA GLU A 33 -39.72 43.15 -20.87
C GLU A 33 -39.62 42.61 -22.29
N THR A 34 -40.62 42.86 -23.13
CA THR A 34 -40.49 42.62 -24.57
C THR A 34 -39.52 43.63 -25.19
N VAL A 35 -39.07 43.36 -26.42
CA VAL A 35 -38.23 44.31 -27.18
C VAL A 35 -38.94 45.67 -27.37
N ASP A 36 -40.28 45.67 -27.38
CA ASP A 36 -41.12 46.88 -27.48
C ASP A 36 -41.34 47.61 -26.15
N GLY A 37 -40.73 47.14 -25.05
CA GLY A 37 -40.81 47.77 -23.73
C GLY A 37 -42.03 47.40 -22.88
N THR A 38 -42.82 46.40 -23.29
CA THR A 38 -43.96 45.91 -22.51
C THR A 38 -43.47 45.01 -21.38
N LEU A 39 -43.89 45.28 -20.15
CA LEU A 39 -43.59 44.45 -18.99
C LEU A 39 -44.23 43.06 -19.12
N VAL A 40 -43.40 42.02 -19.18
CA VAL A 40 -43.83 40.61 -19.29
C VAL A 40 -43.88 39.95 -17.92
N ASP A 41 -42.85 40.16 -17.10
CA ASP A 41 -42.75 39.53 -15.79
C ASP A 41 -41.88 40.35 -14.82
N ARG A 42 -42.18 40.25 -13.52
CA ARG A 42 -41.40 40.87 -12.45
C ARG A 42 -41.36 39.94 -11.24
N ASN A 43 -40.18 39.35 -10.99
CA ASN A 43 -39.99 38.39 -9.92
C ASN A 43 -38.83 38.77 -9.00
N ARG A 44 -39.00 38.56 -7.69
CA ARG A 44 -37.88 38.73 -6.75
C ARG A 44 -36.75 37.76 -7.07
N LEU A 45 -35.51 38.24 -7.18
CA LEU A 45 -34.35 37.43 -7.55
C LEU A 45 -34.10 36.25 -6.59
N HIS A 46 -34.41 36.39 -5.30
CA HIS A 46 -34.25 35.28 -4.34
C HIS A 46 -35.30 34.17 -4.50
N ARG A 47 -36.38 34.41 -5.26
CA ARG A 47 -37.41 33.42 -5.58
C ARG A 47 -37.15 32.73 -6.92
N THR A 48 -36.19 33.22 -7.71
CA THR A 48 -35.77 32.58 -8.94
C THR A 48 -34.63 31.61 -8.67
N VAL A 49 -34.57 30.53 -9.43
CA VAL A 49 -33.41 29.63 -9.42
C VAL A 49 -32.57 29.98 -10.63
N VAL A 50 -31.26 30.12 -10.46
CA VAL A 50 -30.35 30.45 -11.55
C VAL A 50 -29.35 29.32 -11.72
N SER A 51 -29.16 28.87 -12.95
CA SER A 51 -28.19 27.82 -13.30
C SER A 51 -26.77 28.23 -12.93
N GLU A 52 -25.87 27.27 -12.74
CA GLU A 52 -24.46 27.56 -12.50
C GLU A 52 -23.78 28.15 -13.76
N PRO A 53 -22.74 28.98 -13.62
CA PRO A 53 -21.99 29.52 -14.75
C PRO A 53 -21.19 28.42 -15.46
N LEU A 54 -21.41 28.30 -16.78
CA LEU A 54 -20.69 27.42 -17.70
C LEU A 54 -19.96 28.26 -18.76
N ASP A 55 -18.80 27.81 -19.23
CA ASP A 55 -17.89 28.60 -20.10
C ASP A 55 -18.49 29.02 -21.44
N ARG A 56 -19.51 28.31 -21.94
CA ARG A 56 -20.11 28.53 -23.28
C ARG A 56 -21.60 28.26 -23.38
N ALA A 57 -22.27 27.96 -22.26
CA ALA A 57 -23.70 27.68 -22.26
C ALA A 57 -24.49 28.90 -21.77
N PRO A 58 -25.72 29.13 -22.28
CA PRO A 58 -26.57 30.18 -21.75
C PRO A 58 -26.87 29.93 -20.27
N ARG A 59 -27.04 31.01 -19.52
CA ARG A 59 -27.51 30.95 -18.14
C ARG A 59 -29.02 30.78 -18.16
N VAL A 60 -29.50 29.75 -17.48
CA VAL A 60 -30.93 29.48 -17.37
C VAL A 60 -31.43 30.05 -16.04
N VAL A 61 -32.49 30.83 -16.08
CA VAL A 61 -33.20 31.34 -14.91
C VAL A 61 -34.60 30.76 -14.90
N TRP A 62 -34.94 30.04 -13.83
CA TRP A 62 -36.28 29.49 -13.61
C TRP A 62 -37.11 30.48 -12.79
N LEU A 63 -38.27 30.87 -13.33
CA LEU A 63 -39.18 31.85 -12.74
C LEU A 63 -40.30 31.17 -11.91
N PRO A 64 -40.82 31.84 -10.85
CA PRO A 64 -42.01 31.42 -10.10
C PRO A 64 -43.26 31.42 -10.99
N GLY A 65 -43.50 30.31 -11.67
CA GLY A 65 -44.58 30.20 -12.66
C GLY A 65 -44.33 29.18 -13.77
N GLY A 66 -43.13 28.58 -13.80
CA GLY A 66 -42.77 27.53 -14.76
C GLY A 66 -42.11 28.06 -16.04
N ALA A 67 -42.05 29.38 -16.21
CA ALA A 67 -41.31 30.00 -17.31
C ALA A 67 -39.80 29.96 -17.06
N THR A 68 -39.02 29.90 -18.14
CA THR A 68 -37.55 29.93 -18.11
C THR A 68 -37.02 31.06 -18.97
N LEU A 69 -35.89 31.63 -18.54
CA LEU A 69 -35.11 32.60 -19.32
C LEU A 69 -33.77 32.00 -19.65
N GLU A 70 -33.40 31.99 -20.92
CA GLU A 70 -32.06 31.67 -21.37
C GLU A 70 -31.33 32.97 -21.71
N VAL A 71 -30.34 33.33 -20.89
CA VAL A 71 -29.51 34.52 -21.07
C VAL A 71 -28.18 34.08 -21.69
N PRO A 72 -27.88 34.43 -22.95
CA PRO A 72 -26.56 34.24 -23.52
C PRO A 72 -25.53 35.03 -22.72
N ASP A 73 -24.63 34.35 -22.00
CA ASP A 73 -23.68 34.96 -21.08
C ASP A 73 -22.23 34.67 -21.50
N ALA A 74 -21.94 34.84 -22.80
CA ALA A 74 -20.62 34.54 -23.38
C ALA A 74 -19.47 35.31 -22.69
N ASP A 75 -19.72 36.56 -22.28
CA ASP A 75 -18.72 37.44 -21.64
C ASP A 75 -18.82 37.45 -20.10
N ARG A 76 -19.60 36.53 -19.52
CA ARG A 76 -19.86 36.44 -18.07
C ARG A 76 -20.34 37.75 -17.45
N ALA A 77 -20.98 38.61 -18.24
CA ALA A 77 -21.48 39.90 -17.79
C ALA A 77 -22.70 39.72 -16.87
N PHE A 78 -23.59 38.79 -17.23
CA PHE A 78 -24.75 38.44 -16.40
C PHE A 78 -24.30 37.74 -15.11
N ALA A 79 -23.34 36.82 -15.18
CA ALA A 79 -22.75 36.20 -13.98
C ALA A 79 -22.12 37.20 -13.00
N ARG A 80 -21.39 38.20 -13.50
CA ARG A 80 -20.78 39.25 -12.66
C ARG A 80 -21.84 40.11 -11.97
N GLN A 81 -22.93 40.42 -12.67
CA GLN A 81 -24.01 41.22 -12.11
C GLN A 81 -24.83 40.43 -11.08
N LEU A 82 -25.11 39.16 -11.33
CA LEU A 82 -25.69 38.26 -10.33
C LEU A 82 -24.82 38.17 -9.06
N ALA A 83 -23.50 38.11 -9.21
CA ALA A 83 -22.58 38.08 -8.08
C ALA A 83 -22.61 39.38 -7.25
N SER A 84 -22.76 40.55 -7.89
CA SER A 84 -22.94 41.84 -7.19
C SER A 84 -24.25 41.92 -6.39
N TRP A 85 -25.23 41.06 -6.69
CA TRP A 85 -26.51 40.98 -5.99
C TRP A 85 -26.61 39.82 -5.00
N GLY A 86 -25.47 39.21 -4.66
CA GLY A 86 -25.40 38.20 -3.61
C GLY A 86 -25.68 36.77 -4.07
N VAL A 87 -25.94 36.53 -5.36
CA VAL A 87 -26.03 35.17 -5.93
C VAL A 87 -24.61 34.63 -6.09
N ARG A 88 -24.11 33.93 -5.07
CA ARG A 88 -22.77 33.34 -5.06
C ARG A 88 -22.77 31.94 -5.64
N SER A 89 -21.79 31.63 -6.48
CA SER A 89 -21.56 30.26 -6.97
C SER A 89 -21.11 29.32 -5.84
N SER A 90 -21.45 28.04 -5.97
CA SER A 90 -21.02 26.99 -5.04
C SER A 90 -19.49 26.96 -4.90
N ILE A 91 -19.02 26.49 -3.74
CA ILE A 91 -17.58 26.28 -3.49
C ILE A 91 -17.02 25.27 -4.52
N ALA A 92 -17.81 24.27 -4.91
CA ALA A 92 -17.43 23.29 -5.92
C ALA A 92 -17.13 23.94 -7.28
N VAL A 93 -18.00 24.84 -7.75
CA VAL A 93 -17.80 25.57 -9.02
C VAL A 93 -16.59 26.48 -8.96
N ARG A 94 -16.40 27.20 -7.85
CA ARG A 94 -15.23 28.08 -7.67
C ARG A 94 -13.91 27.30 -7.64
N LEU A 95 -13.94 26.07 -7.14
CA LEU A 95 -12.79 25.16 -7.12
C LEU A 95 -12.55 24.53 -8.51
N GLN A 96 -13.61 24.12 -9.22
CA GLN A 96 -13.55 23.56 -10.57
C GLN A 96 -13.09 24.58 -11.63
N GLN A 97 -13.48 25.85 -11.48
CA GLN A 97 -13.04 26.93 -12.37
C GLN A 97 -11.59 27.38 -12.13
N ARG A 98 -10.93 26.88 -11.07
CA ARG A 98 -9.53 27.16 -10.75
C ARG A 98 -8.72 25.87 -10.90
N TRP A 99 -8.18 25.65 -12.09
CA TRP A 99 -7.25 24.54 -12.39
C TRP A 99 -6.17 24.31 -11.31
N PRO A 100 -5.58 25.33 -10.65
CA PRO A 100 -4.65 25.10 -9.54
C PRO A 100 -5.27 24.38 -8.33
N GLY A 101 -6.56 24.61 -8.04
CA GLY A 101 -7.28 23.93 -6.97
C GLY A 101 -7.52 22.45 -7.27
N VAL A 102 -7.80 22.12 -8.54
CA VAL A 102 -7.92 20.74 -9.01
C VAL A 102 -6.57 20.01 -8.90
N VAL A 103 -5.48 20.64 -9.34
CA VAL A 103 -4.13 20.09 -9.23
C VAL A 103 -3.72 19.89 -7.76
N ALA A 104 -4.00 20.85 -6.89
CA ALA A 104 -3.72 20.74 -5.46
C ALA A 104 -4.51 19.59 -4.80
N ALA A 105 -5.79 19.44 -5.15
CA ALA A 105 -6.61 18.33 -4.65
C ALA A 105 -6.09 16.97 -5.13
N LEU A 106 -5.71 16.85 -6.41
CA LEU A 106 -5.12 15.62 -6.94
C LEU A 106 -3.77 15.30 -6.25
N ALA A 107 -2.91 16.30 -6.09
CA ALA A 107 -1.63 16.15 -5.39
C ALA A 107 -1.84 15.70 -3.93
N LEU A 108 -2.84 16.25 -3.24
CA LEU A 108 -3.21 15.85 -1.88
C LEU A 108 -3.69 14.39 -1.85
N ILE A 109 -4.56 13.97 -2.78
CA ILE A 109 -5.03 12.59 -2.86
C ILE A 109 -3.85 11.64 -3.10
N VAL A 110 -2.97 11.96 -4.04
CA VAL A 110 -1.76 11.16 -4.32
C VAL A 110 -0.85 11.09 -3.09
N ALA A 111 -0.65 12.22 -2.39
CA ALA A 111 0.14 12.25 -1.16
C ALA A 111 -0.49 11.42 -0.04
N MET A 112 -1.82 11.47 0.13
CA MET A 112 -2.54 10.65 1.11
C MET A 112 -2.48 9.17 0.77
N LEU A 113 -2.68 8.79 -0.49
CA LEU A 113 -2.55 7.41 -0.97
C LEU A 113 -1.11 6.90 -0.78
N GLY A 114 -0.11 7.73 -1.09
CA GLY A 114 1.30 7.43 -0.85
C GLY A 114 1.58 7.22 0.64
N LEU A 115 1.11 8.12 1.51
CA LEU A 115 1.28 7.99 2.96
C LEU A 115 0.61 6.71 3.49
N PHE A 116 -0.62 6.43 3.04
CA PHE A 116 -1.32 5.20 3.40
C PHE A 116 -0.55 3.95 2.93
N TYR A 117 -0.06 3.95 1.70
CA TYR A 117 0.67 2.80 1.14
C TYR A 117 2.03 2.58 1.84
N PHE A 118 2.83 3.63 2.01
CA PHE A 118 4.19 3.51 2.56
C PHE A 118 4.27 3.46 4.09
N ARG A 119 3.26 3.98 4.80
CA ARG A 119 3.26 4.05 6.28
C ARG A 119 2.04 3.39 6.91
N GLY A 120 0.86 3.61 6.35
CA GLY A 120 -0.38 3.03 6.84
C GLY A 120 -0.38 1.49 6.75
N LEU A 121 -0.16 0.94 5.56
CA LEU A 121 -0.18 -0.49 5.29
C LEU A 121 0.87 -1.27 6.10
N PRO A 122 2.15 -0.84 6.18
CA PRO A 122 3.12 -1.55 7.00
C PRO A 122 2.80 -1.50 8.50
N ALA A 123 2.27 -0.37 8.99
CA ALA A 123 1.89 -0.22 10.40
C ALA A 123 0.69 -1.10 10.76
N THR A 124 -0.34 -1.14 9.93
CA THR A 124 -1.52 -2.01 10.15
C THR A 124 -1.14 -3.47 10.03
N ALA A 125 -0.30 -3.86 9.06
CA ALA A 125 0.21 -5.22 8.93
C ALA A 125 1.02 -5.66 10.16
N ARG A 126 1.89 -4.79 10.70
CA ARG A 126 2.62 -5.07 11.95
C ARG A 126 1.65 -5.28 13.10
N TRP A 127 0.69 -4.37 13.29
CA TRP A 127 -0.30 -4.49 14.36
C TRP A 127 -1.12 -5.79 14.26
N LEU A 128 -1.61 -6.13 13.07
CA LEU A 128 -2.38 -7.35 12.82
C LEU A 128 -1.54 -8.63 13.04
N ALA A 129 -0.28 -8.66 12.61
CA ALA A 129 0.58 -9.84 12.74
C ALA A 129 0.75 -10.30 14.20
N PHE A 130 0.84 -9.35 15.15
CA PHE A 130 0.90 -9.66 16.59
C PHE A 130 -0.46 -9.99 17.22
N LYS A 131 -1.56 -9.78 16.51
CA LYS A 131 -2.93 -10.14 16.94
C LYS A 131 -3.44 -11.45 16.34
N ILE A 132 -2.80 -11.97 15.30
CA ILE A 132 -3.17 -13.23 14.68
C ILE A 132 -3.04 -14.39 15.69
N PRO A 133 -4.07 -15.25 15.83
CA PRO A 133 -3.99 -16.43 16.69
C PRO A 133 -2.86 -17.37 16.27
N PRO A 134 -2.08 -17.94 17.22
CA PRO A 134 -0.94 -18.82 16.88
C PRO A 134 -1.33 -20.00 15.97
N ARG A 135 -2.51 -20.60 16.21
CA ARG A 135 -3.02 -21.72 15.39
C ARG A 135 -3.23 -21.34 13.92
N LEU A 136 -3.64 -20.11 13.66
CA LEU A 136 -3.83 -19.63 12.28
C LEU A 136 -2.47 -19.44 11.61
N GLU A 137 -1.52 -18.86 12.34
CA GLU A 137 -0.15 -18.68 11.87
C GLU A 137 0.55 -20.02 11.56
N GLU A 138 0.40 -21.02 12.44
CA GLU A 138 0.88 -22.39 12.24
C GLU A 138 0.28 -23.00 10.98
N ARG A 139 -1.03 -22.86 10.74
CA ARG A 139 -1.68 -23.35 9.52
C ARG A 139 -1.13 -22.69 8.27
N MET A 140 -0.87 -21.38 8.31
CA MET A 140 -0.23 -20.68 7.18
C MET A 140 1.15 -21.27 6.89
N GLY A 141 1.98 -21.47 7.92
CA GLY A 141 3.30 -22.08 7.81
C GLY A 141 3.26 -23.47 7.19
N GLU A 142 2.38 -24.33 7.70
CA GLU A 142 2.18 -25.69 7.18
C GLU A 142 1.72 -25.70 5.72
N GLN A 143 0.90 -24.73 5.30
CA GLN A 143 0.47 -24.62 3.90
C GLN A 143 1.62 -24.21 2.98
N VAL A 144 2.42 -23.22 3.38
CA VAL A 144 3.60 -22.80 2.61
C VAL A 144 4.62 -23.94 2.55
N LEU A 145 4.89 -24.60 3.68
CA LEU A 145 5.82 -25.73 3.74
C LEU A 145 5.37 -26.88 2.82
N ARG A 146 4.07 -27.21 2.78
CA ARG A 146 3.55 -28.22 1.84
C ARG A 146 3.75 -27.85 0.37
N VAL A 147 3.58 -26.58 0.01
CA VAL A 147 3.83 -26.11 -1.36
C VAL A 147 5.31 -26.21 -1.70
N LEU A 148 6.18 -25.82 -0.76
CA LEU A 148 7.63 -25.99 -0.90
C LEU A 148 8.03 -27.46 -1.06
N ASP A 149 7.54 -28.35 -0.18
CA ASP A 149 7.83 -29.79 -0.21
C ASP A 149 7.32 -30.44 -1.50
N LYS A 150 6.23 -29.92 -2.09
CA LYS A 150 5.67 -30.45 -3.33
C LYS A 150 6.45 -30.02 -4.58
N HIS A 151 6.95 -28.78 -4.60
CA HIS A 151 7.44 -28.15 -5.84
C HIS A 151 8.93 -27.79 -5.83
N TYR A 152 9.55 -27.61 -4.68
CA TYR A 152 10.85 -26.93 -4.58
C TYR A 152 11.90 -27.67 -3.73
N VAL A 153 11.47 -28.39 -2.70
CA VAL A 153 12.38 -29.00 -1.72
C VAL A 153 12.07 -30.48 -1.49
N ARG A 154 13.05 -31.19 -0.92
CA ARG A 154 13.00 -32.62 -0.62
C ARG A 154 13.53 -32.88 0.79
N PRO A 155 13.33 -34.09 1.36
CA PRO A 155 13.95 -34.45 2.63
C PRO A 155 15.46 -34.16 2.65
N SER A 156 15.94 -33.63 3.77
CA SER A 156 17.35 -33.32 3.97
C SER A 156 18.22 -34.58 3.88
N VAL A 157 19.39 -34.42 3.25
CA VAL A 157 20.45 -35.43 3.19
C VAL A 157 21.55 -35.17 4.22
N LEU A 158 21.39 -34.16 5.08
CA LEU A 158 22.32 -33.93 6.18
C LEU A 158 22.18 -35.04 7.23
N ASP A 159 23.36 -35.42 7.74
CA ASP A 159 23.52 -36.28 8.89
C ASP A 159 22.61 -35.88 10.07
N VAL A 160 22.00 -36.86 10.72
CA VAL A 160 21.00 -36.64 11.78
C VAL A 160 21.67 -35.97 12.98
N GLU A 161 22.86 -36.42 13.36
CA GLU A 161 23.64 -35.88 14.46
C GLU A 161 24.02 -34.42 14.17
N ARG A 162 24.43 -34.11 12.94
CA ARG A 162 24.70 -32.71 12.53
C ARG A 162 23.46 -31.82 12.64
N ARG A 163 22.30 -32.28 12.18
CA ARG A 163 21.03 -31.54 12.32
C ARG A 163 20.67 -31.32 13.79
N ARG A 164 20.81 -32.35 14.63
CA ARG A 164 20.57 -32.26 16.08
C ARG A 164 21.51 -31.26 16.75
N ARG A 165 22.82 -31.27 16.42
CA ARG A 165 23.78 -30.30 16.97
C ARG A 165 23.40 -28.86 16.62
N ILE A 166 23.10 -28.58 15.35
CA ILE A 166 22.67 -27.25 14.92
C ILE A 166 21.39 -26.82 15.67
N ALA A 167 20.40 -27.71 15.78
CA ALA A 167 19.15 -27.42 16.47
C ALA A 167 19.34 -27.15 17.97
N GLN A 168 20.19 -27.93 18.65
CA GLN A 168 20.52 -27.73 20.06
C GLN A 168 21.28 -26.43 20.30
N ARG A 169 22.24 -26.09 19.44
CA ARG A 169 22.96 -24.81 19.53
C ARG A 169 22.01 -23.63 19.36
N LEU A 170 21.08 -23.69 18.40
CA LEU A 170 20.08 -22.66 18.24
C LEU A 170 19.15 -22.58 19.45
N SER A 171 18.69 -23.70 20.02
CA SER A 171 17.77 -23.67 21.16
C SER A 171 18.35 -23.06 22.42
N LEU A 172 19.62 -23.36 22.72
CA LEU A 172 20.33 -22.72 23.82
C LEU A 172 20.46 -21.21 23.61
N ALA A 173 20.84 -20.80 22.40
CA ALA A 173 21.01 -19.39 22.08
C ALA A 173 19.69 -18.61 22.04
N ALA A 174 18.65 -19.20 21.45
CA ALA A 174 17.31 -18.62 21.35
C ALA A 174 16.66 -18.46 22.73
N ALA A 175 16.87 -19.39 23.66
CA ALA A 175 16.33 -19.30 25.02
C ALA A 175 16.79 -18.04 25.76
N ALA A 176 18.02 -17.59 25.52
CA ALA A 176 18.55 -16.38 26.13
C ALA A 176 18.16 -15.10 25.36
N ALA A 177 18.17 -15.14 24.02
CA ALA A 177 17.97 -13.96 23.18
C ALA A 177 16.50 -13.64 22.87
N ALA A 178 15.63 -14.65 22.86
CA ALA A 178 14.21 -14.53 22.51
C ALA A 178 13.32 -15.43 23.40
N PRO A 179 13.28 -15.17 24.72
CA PRO A 179 12.52 -16.00 25.65
C PRO A 179 11.02 -16.02 25.29
N GLY A 180 10.43 -17.21 25.25
CA GLY A 180 9.01 -17.41 24.95
C GLY A 180 8.63 -17.40 23.46
N VAL A 181 9.58 -17.11 22.56
CA VAL A 181 9.34 -17.20 21.12
C VAL A 181 9.33 -18.67 20.69
N ARG A 182 8.24 -19.08 20.01
CA ARG A 182 8.10 -20.42 19.46
C ARG A 182 8.65 -20.45 18.05
N TYR A 183 9.47 -21.44 17.75
CA TYR A 183 9.97 -21.70 16.41
C TYR A 183 10.19 -23.20 16.20
N ARG A 184 10.28 -23.63 14.94
CA ARG A 184 10.55 -25.03 14.55
C ARG A 184 11.57 -25.04 13.42
N LEU A 185 12.66 -25.80 13.58
CA LEU A 185 13.64 -25.99 12.52
C LEU A 185 13.22 -27.13 11.59
N GLU A 186 13.21 -26.86 10.30
CA GLU A 186 12.97 -27.84 9.24
C GLU A 186 14.16 -27.89 8.31
N PHE A 187 14.85 -29.04 8.24
CA PHE A 187 15.94 -29.21 7.28
C PHE A 187 15.41 -29.81 5.99
N ARG A 188 15.81 -29.26 4.85
CA ARG A 188 15.45 -29.76 3.52
C ARG A 188 16.61 -29.66 2.53
N ALA A 189 16.61 -30.54 1.54
CA ALA A 189 17.47 -30.41 0.36
C ALA A 189 16.74 -29.66 -0.75
N ALA A 190 17.43 -28.80 -1.49
CA ALA A 190 16.90 -28.15 -2.69
C ALA A 190 18.03 -28.02 -3.72
N GLY A 191 17.83 -28.57 -4.93
CA GLY A 191 18.86 -28.63 -5.98
C GLY A 191 20.24 -29.10 -5.48
N ASN A 192 21.29 -28.91 -6.28
CA ASN A 192 22.65 -29.19 -5.82
C ASN A 192 23.32 -28.00 -5.10
N GLU A 193 22.74 -26.80 -5.20
CA GLU A 193 23.39 -25.54 -4.77
C GLU A 193 22.47 -24.57 -4.00
N GLY A 194 21.31 -25.01 -3.49
CA GLY A 194 20.39 -24.11 -2.76
C GLY A 194 20.99 -23.58 -1.46
N VAL A 195 21.74 -22.47 -1.53
CA VAL A 195 22.25 -21.73 -0.39
C VAL A 195 21.13 -20.84 0.09
N ASN A 196 20.30 -21.32 1.01
CA ASN A 196 19.28 -20.49 1.64
C ASN A 196 18.81 -21.00 3.02
N ALA A 197 18.23 -20.11 3.80
CA ALA A 197 17.33 -20.40 4.91
C ALA A 197 16.13 -19.45 4.81
N LEU A 198 14.95 -19.91 5.22
CA LEU A 198 13.71 -19.14 5.06
C LEU A 198 12.86 -19.24 6.31
N THR A 199 12.39 -18.10 6.80
CA THR A 199 11.37 -18.04 7.84
C THR A 199 9.98 -18.03 7.24
N LEU A 200 9.16 -19.03 7.59
CA LEU A 200 7.75 -19.13 7.22
C LEU A 200 6.85 -18.68 8.39
N PRO A 201 5.55 -18.40 8.16
CA PRO A 201 4.60 -18.16 9.24
C PRO A 201 4.58 -19.31 10.26
N GLY A 202 4.24 -19.01 11.51
CA GLY A 202 4.16 -20.01 12.59
C GLY A 202 5.53 -20.37 13.18
N GLY A 203 6.57 -19.59 12.85
CA GLY A 203 7.92 -19.77 13.37
C GLY A 203 8.71 -20.91 12.75
N VAL A 204 8.30 -21.41 11.58
CA VAL A 204 9.05 -22.45 10.87
C VAL A 204 10.28 -21.82 10.21
N ILE A 205 11.47 -22.25 10.61
CA ILE A 205 12.74 -21.88 9.99
C ILE A 205 13.19 -23.05 9.11
N LEU A 206 13.03 -22.89 7.81
CA LEU A 206 13.46 -23.85 6.79
C LEU A 206 14.94 -23.64 6.49
N VAL A 207 15.77 -24.63 6.73
CA VAL A 207 17.22 -24.59 6.48
C VAL A 207 17.54 -25.50 5.32
N LEU A 208 18.10 -24.94 4.24
CA LEU A 208 18.55 -25.75 3.11
C LEU A 208 19.93 -26.36 3.38
N ASP A 209 20.11 -27.62 3.01
CA ASP A 209 21.38 -28.33 3.20
C ASP A 209 22.55 -27.62 2.50
N GLY A 210 22.27 -26.93 1.38
CA GLY A 210 23.25 -26.13 0.64
C GLY A 210 23.82 -24.99 1.47
N LEU A 211 23.01 -24.35 2.31
CA LEU A 211 23.48 -23.32 3.25
C LEU A 211 24.52 -23.88 4.23
N VAL A 212 24.21 -25.02 4.84
CA VAL A 212 25.07 -25.67 5.85
C VAL A 212 26.41 -26.08 5.24
N ARG A 213 26.39 -26.59 3.99
CA ARG A 213 27.62 -26.91 3.24
C ARG A 213 28.38 -25.65 2.83
N PHE A 214 27.68 -24.63 2.36
CA PHE A 214 28.27 -23.38 1.87
C PHE A 214 28.91 -22.56 2.99
N ALA A 215 28.27 -22.49 4.15
CA ALA A 215 28.81 -21.77 5.30
C ALA A 215 30.18 -22.33 5.73
N GLY A 216 30.32 -23.67 5.75
CA GLY A 216 31.58 -24.35 6.10
C GLY A 216 31.99 -24.19 7.58
N ASP A 217 31.20 -23.46 8.37
CA ASP A 217 31.44 -23.11 9.76
C ASP A 217 30.08 -23.12 10.49
N GLU A 218 29.97 -23.87 11.59
CA GLU A 218 28.73 -23.95 12.36
C GLU A 218 28.38 -22.65 13.08
N ASP A 219 29.36 -21.79 13.39
CA ASP A 219 29.11 -20.47 13.98
C ASP A 219 28.51 -19.51 12.95
N ALA A 220 28.93 -19.64 11.68
CA ALA A 220 28.30 -18.91 10.58
C ALA A 220 26.85 -19.38 10.37
N VAL A 221 26.60 -20.70 10.41
CA VAL A 221 25.22 -21.24 10.36
C VAL A 221 24.40 -20.71 11.53
N LEU A 222 24.93 -20.74 12.76
CA LEU A 222 24.23 -20.23 13.93
C LEU A 222 23.93 -18.72 13.81
N GLY A 223 24.83 -17.92 13.25
CA GLY A 223 24.59 -16.51 12.94
C GLY A 223 23.45 -16.32 11.94
N VAL A 224 23.41 -17.11 10.85
CA VAL A 224 22.30 -17.08 9.89
C VAL A 224 20.99 -17.51 10.54
N LEU A 225 21.00 -18.52 11.41
CA LEU A 225 19.79 -18.93 12.14
C LEU A 225 19.36 -17.89 13.18
N GLY A 226 20.28 -17.11 13.75
CA GLY A 226 19.96 -15.94 14.54
C GLY A 226 19.22 -14.87 13.73
N HIS A 227 19.60 -14.69 12.46
CA HIS A 227 18.91 -13.82 11.50
C HIS A 227 17.50 -14.30 11.18
N GLU A 228 17.35 -15.58 10.86
CA GLU A 228 16.03 -16.19 10.67
C GLU A 228 15.15 -16.09 11.93
N LEU A 229 15.74 -16.30 13.11
CA LEU A 229 15.02 -16.12 14.37
C LEU A 229 14.57 -14.66 14.56
N GLY A 230 15.35 -13.67 14.09
CA GLY A 230 14.94 -12.27 14.02
C GLY A 230 13.69 -12.05 13.18
N HIS A 231 13.59 -12.73 12.02
CA HIS A 231 12.38 -12.72 11.20
C HIS A 231 11.18 -13.35 11.92
N VAL A 232 11.38 -14.41 12.71
CA VAL A 232 10.33 -15.02 13.54
C VAL A 232 9.86 -14.04 14.62
N VAL A 233 10.79 -13.45 15.37
CA VAL A 233 10.51 -12.50 16.46
C VAL A 233 9.69 -11.32 15.97
N GLN A 234 10.04 -10.79 14.80
CA GLN A 234 9.36 -9.63 14.21
C GLN A 234 8.16 -9.98 13.32
N LYS A 235 7.83 -11.27 13.20
CA LYS A 235 6.75 -11.81 12.36
C LYS A 235 6.81 -11.31 10.92
N HIS A 236 8.01 -11.23 10.33
CA HIS A 236 8.22 -10.65 9.00
C HIS A 236 7.45 -11.40 7.91
N SER A 237 7.45 -12.74 7.94
CA SER A 237 6.70 -13.56 6.98
C SER A 237 5.20 -13.23 7.01
N VAL A 238 4.58 -13.13 8.19
CA VAL A 238 3.17 -12.77 8.36
C VAL A 238 2.89 -11.32 7.93
N ARG A 239 3.75 -10.38 8.35
CA ARG A 239 3.65 -8.96 7.93
C ARG A 239 3.70 -8.84 6.42
N GLN A 240 4.57 -9.60 5.77
CA GLN A 240 4.69 -9.63 4.32
C GLN A 240 3.44 -10.19 3.65
N VAL A 241 2.91 -11.32 4.14
CA VAL A 241 1.61 -11.84 3.66
C VAL A 241 0.54 -10.75 3.73
N LEU A 242 0.41 -10.09 4.88
CA LEU A 242 -0.60 -9.04 5.09
C LEU A 242 -0.39 -7.80 4.22
N GLN A 243 0.86 -7.49 3.83
CA GLN A 243 1.18 -6.39 2.91
C GLN A 243 0.95 -6.78 1.44
N SER A 244 1.14 -8.05 1.10
CA SER A 244 0.98 -8.57 -0.27
C SER A 244 -0.46 -8.91 -0.63
N VAL A 245 -1.30 -9.24 0.35
CA VAL A 245 -2.70 -9.59 0.13
C VAL A 245 -3.62 -8.37 0.18
N GLY A 246 -4.50 -8.21 -0.82
CA GLY A 246 -5.49 -7.14 -0.84
C GLY A 246 -6.53 -7.26 0.29
N VAL A 247 -7.29 -6.19 0.55
CA VAL A 247 -8.27 -6.10 1.66
C VAL A 247 -9.22 -7.30 1.72
N GLY A 248 -9.68 -7.80 0.56
CA GLY A 248 -10.57 -8.98 0.49
C GLY A 248 -9.91 -10.30 0.90
N ALA A 249 -8.61 -10.47 0.67
CA ALA A 249 -7.88 -11.65 1.10
C ALA A 249 -7.48 -11.58 2.59
N VAL A 250 -7.21 -10.37 3.11
CA VAL A 250 -7.05 -10.13 4.56
C VAL A 250 -8.32 -10.54 5.31
N ALA A 251 -9.50 -10.22 4.77
CA ALA A 251 -10.76 -10.72 5.30
C ALA A 251 -10.76 -12.26 5.36
N SER A 252 -10.65 -12.96 4.23
CA SER A 252 -10.65 -14.43 4.21
C SER A 252 -9.64 -15.06 5.18
N LEU A 253 -8.44 -14.47 5.30
CA LEU A 253 -7.42 -14.84 6.28
C LEU A 253 -7.94 -14.76 7.72
N LEU A 254 -8.61 -13.66 8.10
CA LEU A 254 -9.19 -13.48 9.43
C LEU A 254 -10.29 -14.51 9.73
N TRP A 255 -11.05 -14.92 8.72
CA TRP A 255 -12.06 -15.99 8.82
C TRP A 255 -11.47 -17.41 8.66
N GLY A 256 -10.15 -17.54 8.51
CA GLY A 256 -9.42 -18.81 8.55
C GLY A 256 -9.29 -19.54 7.22
N ASP A 257 -9.63 -18.91 6.09
CA ASP A 257 -9.44 -19.47 4.75
C ASP A 257 -8.15 -18.94 4.10
N PHE A 258 -7.06 -19.70 4.26
CA PHE A 258 -5.76 -19.42 3.62
C PHE A 258 -5.49 -20.33 2.40
N SER A 259 -6.43 -21.20 2.04
CA SER A 259 -6.21 -22.26 1.05
C SER A 259 -5.96 -21.74 -0.37
N GLY A 260 -6.77 -20.79 -0.84
CA GLY A 260 -6.63 -20.18 -2.16
C GLY A 260 -5.39 -19.30 -2.30
N VAL A 261 -4.98 -18.60 -1.23
CA VAL A 261 -3.81 -17.71 -1.23
C VAL A 261 -2.52 -18.52 -1.31
N ALA A 262 -2.38 -19.55 -0.46
CA ALA A 262 -1.18 -20.38 -0.39
C ALA A 262 -0.97 -21.26 -1.62
N ALA A 263 -2.03 -21.64 -2.34
CA ALA A 263 -1.93 -22.48 -3.53
C ALA A 263 -1.30 -21.77 -4.74
N SER A 264 -1.17 -20.45 -4.70
CA SER A 264 -0.61 -19.67 -5.81
C SER A 264 0.90 -19.48 -5.67
N VAL A 265 1.64 -20.17 -6.55
CA VAL A 265 3.11 -20.12 -6.62
C VAL A 265 3.67 -18.69 -6.69
N PRO A 266 3.12 -17.75 -7.48
CA PRO A 266 3.64 -16.38 -7.53
C PRO A 266 3.54 -15.65 -6.19
N ILE A 267 2.49 -15.90 -5.41
CA ILE A 267 2.32 -15.30 -4.08
C ILE A 267 3.35 -15.88 -3.12
N VAL A 268 3.53 -17.20 -3.11
CA VAL A 268 4.56 -17.85 -2.27
C VAL A 268 5.94 -17.32 -2.62
N ALA A 269 6.30 -17.21 -3.90
CA ALA A 269 7.58 -16.63 -4.32
C ALA A 269 7.74 -15.17 -3.86
N GLY A 270 6.67 -14.37 -3.97
CA GLY A 270 6.62 -12.99 -3.47
C GLY A 270 6.71 -12.86 -1.94
N MET A 271 6.42 -13.93 -1.19
CA MET A 271 6.58 -13.98 0.28
C MET A 271 8.01 -14.32 0.71
N LEU A 272 8.87 -14.80 -0.18
CA LEU A 272 10.24 -15.21 0.17
C LEU A 272 11.24 -14.05 0.18
N GLY A 273 10.92 -12.91 -0.44
CA GLY A 273 11.82 -11.75 -0.55
C GLY A 273 11.51 -10.65 0.47
N TYR A 274 12.37 -10.45 1.46
CA TYR A 274 12.14 -9.45 2.51
C TYR A 274 12.52 -8.02 2.10
N SER A 275 11.79 -7.05 2.66
CA SER A 275 12.11 -5.63 2.48
C SER A 275 13.41 -5.24 3.20
N ARG A 276 14.09 -4.19 2.74
CA ARG A 276 15.31 -3.67 3.41
C ARG A 276 15.10 -3.34 4.89
N GLU A 277 13.88 -2.91 5.25
CA GLU A 277 13.54 -2.62 6.64
C GLU A 277 13.46 -3.90 7.49
N PHE A 278 12.88 -4.97 6.94
CA PHE A 278 12.81 -6.26 7.64
C PHE A 278 14.20 -6.88 7.80
N GLU A 279 15.04 -6.76 6.77
CA GLU A 279 16.44 -7.17 6.84
C GLU A 279 17.20 -6.41 7.93
N ARG A 280 16.95 -5.09 8.08
CA ARG A 280 17.56 -4.26 9.13
C ARG A 280 17.09 -4.67 10.54
N GLU A 281 15.79 -4.90 10.73
CA GLU A 281 15.23 -5.40 12.00
C GLU A 281 15.83 -6.77 12.38
N ALA A 282 16.00 -7.67 11.40
CA ALA A 282 16.59 -8.99 11.61
C ALA A 282 18.12 -8.94 11.87
N ASP A 283 18.86 -8.09 11.17
CA ASP A 283 20.28 -7.86 11.41
C ASP A 283 20.54 -7.29 12.81
N GLU A 284 19.71 -6.33 13.25
CA GLU A 284 19.78 -5.76 14.60
C GLU A 284 19.52 -6.82 15.68
N PHE A 285 18.51 -7.66 15.47
CA PHE A 285 18.24 -8.79 16.36
C PHE A 285 19.43 -9.77 16.39
N THR A 286 20.01 -10.10 15.24
CA THR A 286 21.12 -11.06 15.14
C THR A 286 22.37 -10.58 15.87
N ILE A 287 22.67 -9.29 15.80
CA ILE A 287 23.77 -8.69 16.54
C ILE A 287 23.53 -8.83 18.04
N ALA A 288 22.31 -8.53 18.52
CA ALA A 288 21.96 -8.71 19.93
C ALA A 288 22.02 -10.20 20.35
N PHE A 289 21.55 -11.10 19.48
CA PHE A 289 21.61 -12.56 19.66
C PHE A 289 23.06 -13.05 19.82
N LEU A 290 23.97 -12.64 18.94
CA LEU A 290 25.38 -13.02 19.02
C LEU A 290 26.05 -12.49 20.30
N ARG A 291 25.78 -11.22 20.65
CA ARG A 291 26.29 -10.60 21.89
C ARG A 291 25.81 -11.34 23.14
N ALA A 292 24.52 -11.70 23.20
CA ALA A 292 23.95 -12.43 24.34
C ALA A 292 24.57 -13.81 24.55
N GLN A 293 25.19 -14.37 23.50
CA GLN A 293 25.89 -15.66 23.55
C GLN A 293 27.42 -15.52 23.63
N HIS A 294 27.94 -14.30 23.72
CA HIS A 294 29.38 -14.02 23.61
C HIS A 294 30.02 -14.62 22.34
N LEU A 295 29.25 -14.71 21.25
CA LEU A 295 29.71 -15.21 19.96
C LEU A 295 30.26 -14.08 19.09
N SER A 296 31.33 -14.37 18.35
CA SER A 296 31.89 -13.41 17.40
C SER A 296 30.97 -13.23 16.19
N ALA A 297 30.81 -11.99 15.72
CA ALA A 297 30.14 -11.70 14.45
C ALA A 297 30.98 -12.06 13.21
N ARG A 298 32.25 -12.45 13.39
CA ARG A 298 33.20 -12.69 12.30
C ARG A 298 32.81 -13.84 11.36
N PRO A 299 32.32 -15.01 11.85
CA PRO A 299 31.84 -16.08 10.98
C PRO A 299 30.66 -15.64 10.11
N LEU A 300 29.68 -14.93 10.69
CA LEU A 300 28.52 -14.39 9.98
C LEU A 300 28.92 -13.34 8.93
N TYR A 301 29.80 -12.41 9.28
CA TYR A 301 30.35 -11.44 8.32
C TYR A 301 31.03 -12.13 7.14
N ARG A 302 31.88 -13.14 7.41
CA ARG A 302 32.55 -13.91 6.35
C ARG A 302 31.55 -14.65 5.46
N PHE A 303 30.49 -15.19 6.04
CA PHE A 303 29.39 -15.79 5.29
C PHE A 303 28.76 -14.78 4.33
N PHE A 304 28.36 -13.60 4.79
CA PHE A 304 27.75 -12.59 3.92
C PHE A 304 28.71 -12.08 2.83
N VAL A 305 30.00 -11.90 3.13
CA VAL A 305 31.01 -11.58 2.12
C VAL A 305 31.10 -12.70 1.07
N LYS A 306 31.06 -13.96 1.49
CA LYS A 306 31.11 -15.12 0.59
C LYS A 306 29.86 -15.19 -0.28
N VAL A 307 28.67 -14.98 0.29
CA VAL A 307 27.41 -14.92 -0.44
C VAL A 307 27.38 -13.76 -1.44
N HIS A 308 27.86 -12.56 -1.06
CA HIS A 308 27.89 -11.40 -1.95
C HIS A 308 28.79 -11.62 -3.19
N LYS A 309 29.86 -12.42 -3.03
CA LYS A 309 30.75 -12.82 -4.15
C LYS A 309 30.24 -14.04 -4.91
N TRP A 310 29.25 -14.74 -4.37
CA TRP A 310 28.70 -15.93 -4.99
C TRP A 310 27.74 -15.52 -6.10
N GLN A 311 28.12 -15.83 -7.33
CA GLN A 311 27.24 -15.74 -8.49
C GLN A 311 26.53 -17.09 -8.59
N GLY A 312 25.27 -17.13 -8.14
CA GLY A 312 24.44 -18.32 -8.28
C GLY A 312 24.37 -18.74 -9.75
N ARG A 313 24.32 -20.05 -10.00
CA ARG A 313 24.07 -20.57 -11.35
C ARG A 313 22.57 -20.55 -11.60
N PRO A 314 22.06 -19.77 -12.56
CA PRO A 314 20.64 -19.75 -12.85
C PRO A 314 20.21 -21.13 -13.38
N GLU A 315 19.25 -21.74 -12.69
CA GLU A 315 18.54 -22.94 -13.14
C GLU A 315 17.07 -22.76 -12.82
N ASP A 316 16.21 -23.14 -13.77
CA ASP A 316 14.76 -23.03 -13.65
C ASP A 316 14.21 -23.96 -12.55
N GLY A 317 13.20 -23.50 -11.82
CA GLY A 317 12.45 -24.32 -10.85
C GLY A 317 13.10 -24.49 -9.46
N ARG A 318 14.05 -23.64 -9.08
CA ARG A 318 14.71 -23.69 -7.75
C ARG A 318 14.05 -22.76 -6.73
N VAL A 319 14.23 -23.06 -5.44
CA VAL A 319 14.00 -22.09 -4.35
C VAL A 319 14.84 -20.85 -4.64
N PRO A 320 14.32 -19.61 -4.48
CA PRO A 320 15.12 -18.42 -4.64
C PRO A 320 16.38 -18.45 -3.76
N ASP A 321 17.51 -18.01 -4.30
CA ASP A 321 18.78 -18.00 -3.56
C ASP A 321 18.76 -16.99 -2.39
N PHE A 322 19.71 -17.12 -1.48
CA PHE A 322 19.85 -16.24 -0.32
C PHE A 322 19.81 -14.75 -0.68
N LEU A 323 20.52 -14.30 -1.73
CA LEU A 323 20.53 -12.87 -2.10
C LEU A 323 19.19 -12.35 -2.65
N SER A 324 18.39 -13.22 -3.27
CA SER A 324 17.07 -12.86 -3.79
C SER A 324 16.06 -12.69 -2.67
N THR A 325 16.26 -13.43 -1.57
CA THR A 325 15.35 -13.48 -0.42
C THR A 325 15.76 -12.51 0.69
N HIS A 326 17.08 -12.34 0.84
CA HIS A 326 17.76 -11.44 1.75
C HIS A 326 18.72 -10.54 0.97
N PRO A 327 18.23 -9.43 0.37
CA PRO A 327 19.06 -8.52 -0.40
C PRO A 327 20.25 -8.03 0.43
N SER A 328 21.46 -8.48 0.09
CA SER A 328 22.67 -8.05 0.78
C SER A 328 22.89 -6.56 0.60
N THR A 329 23.22 -5.86 1.69
CA THR A 329 23.49 -4.43 1.71
C THR A 329 24.89 -4.16 2.22
N GLU A 330 25.52 -3.10 1.71
CA GLU A 330 26.77 -2.59 2.30
C GLU A 330 26.56 -2.22 3.78
N GLU A 331 25.39 -1.67 4.11
CA GLU A 331 24.99 -1.36 5.49
C GLU A 331 25.09 -2.56 6.43
N ARG A 332 24.62 -3.75 6.02
CA ARG A 332 24.74 -5.00 6.80
C ARG A 332 26.19 -5.33 7.09
N LEU A 333 27.03 -5.32 6.06
CA LEU A 333 28.45 -5.66 6.20
C LEU A 333 29.15 -4.67 7.14
N ASP A 334 28.83 -3.38 7.04
CA ASP A 334 29.40 -2.35 7.90
C ASP A 334 28.93 -2.45 9.35
N ARG A 335 27.66 -2.80 9.59
CA ARG A 335 27.13 -3.09 10.93
C ARG A 335 27.86 -4.28 11.55
N LEU A 336 27.91 -5.42 10.87
CA LEU A 336 28.60 -6.61 11.36
C LEU A 336 30.11 -6.37 11.56
N ARG A 337 30.75 -5.59 10.69
CA ARG A 337 32.17 -5.25 10.82
C ARG A 337 32.47 -4.46 12.09
N ARG A 338 31.55 -3.58 12.53
CA ARG A 338 31.69 -2.83 13.79
C ARG A 338 31.64 -3.74 15.03
N GLU A 339 30.95 -4.88 14.94
CA GLU A 339 30.84 -5.87 16.01
C GLU A 339 32.05 -6.81 16.15
N ILE A 340 32.96 -6.82 15.17
CA ILE A 340 34.13 -7.72 15.16
C ILE A 340 35.31 -7.12 15.96
N ARG A 341 35.18 -5.87 16.43
CA ARG A 341 36.28 -5.09 17.02
C ARG A 341 36.86 -5.69 18.30
#